data_AF-A0A8J2N4M7-F1
#
_entry.id   AF-A0A8J2N4M7-F1
#
_cell.length_a   1.000
_cell.length_b   1.000
_cell.length_c   1.000
_cell.angle_alpha   90.00
_cell.angle_beta   90.00
_cell.angle_gamma   90.00
#
_symmetry.space_group_name_H-M   'P 1'
#
loop_
_entity.id
_entity.type
_entity.pdbx_description
1 polymer ?
#
loop_
_entity_poly.entity_id
_entity_poly.type
_entity_poly.pdbx_seq_one_letter_code
_entity_poly.pdbx_strand_id
1 'polypeptide(L)'
;MSNLIDADAGTERFSGYEAELKLVQADLSQQIEQIKESSGEPRKAAISRAERALEEADELSTDMRTKQIGQMRLEKSNIPANLKSKYNARFRNFEHDLDTHKRKLETYTSDKSKLFGNRYTDDPESGDAQLEQRQQLLSGTDRLNRSSGRLRESQRIALETEQIGAGTLSDLHRQREQITNTRERLLESESYTDRSIKTLRGMARRMATNRIITIAIITVLVLLIIAVIYSKFR
;
A
#
# COMPACT_ATOMS: atom_id res chain seq x y z
N MET A 1 -28.40 -1.67 -8.76
CA MET A 1 -27.88 -2.94 -9.30
C MET A 1 -26.41 -3.01 -8.93
N SER A 2 -26.05 -3.86 -7.96
CA SER A 2 -24.65 -4.10 -7.58
C SER A 2 -23.93 -4.71 -8.77
N ASN A 3 -22.97 -3.98 -9.35
CA ASN A 3 -22.20 -4.50 -10.48
C ASN A 3 -21.39 -5.70 -9.97
N LEU A 4 -21.52 -6.84 -10.65
CA LEU A 4 -20.79 -8.11 -10.40
C LEU A 4 -19.24 -7.98 -10.44
N ILE A 5 -18.71 -6.77 -10.62
CA ILE A 5 -17.29 -6.40 -10.65
C ILE A 5 -16.74 -6.14 -9.24
N ASP A 6 -17.61 -5.83 -8.27
CA ASP A 6 -17.24 -5.54 -6.89
C ASP A 6 -17.02 -6.79 -6.02
N ALA A 7 -17.25 -8.00 -6.56
CA ALA A 7 -17.25 -9.25 -5.80
C ALA A 7 -16.01 -10.14 -6.02
N ASP A 8 -15.04 -9.71 -6.83
CA ASP A 8 -13.83 -10.50 -7.09
C ASP A 8 -12.74 -10.13 -6.07
N ALA A 9 -12.25 -11.13 -5.33
CA ALA A 9 -11.31 -10.96 -4.22
C ALA A 9 -9.95 -10.43 -4.70
N GLY A 10 -9.87 -9.11 -4.86
CA GLY A 10 -8.73 -8.39 -5.43
C GLY A 10 -9.09 -7.01 -5.98
N THR A 11 -10.34 -6.81 -6.44
CA THR A 11 -10.83 -5.54 -7.01
C THR A 11 -11.44 -4.59 -5.98
N GLU A 12 -11.88 -5.09 -4.81
CA GLU A 12 -12.51 -4.29 -3.74
C GLU A 12 -11.64 -3.12 -3.24
N ARG A 13 -10.31 -3.31 -3.22
CA ARG A 13 -9.41 -2.21 -2.84
C ARG A 13 -9.36 -1.11 -3.89
N PHE A 14 -9.45 -1.46 -5.19
CA PHE A 14 -9.46 -0.47 -6.26
C PHE A 14 -10.76 0.31 -6.32
N SER A 15 -11.91 -0.31 -6.05
CA SER A 15 -13.18 0.41 -6.01
C SER A 15 -13.23 1.42 -4.86
N GLY A 16 -12.62 1.09 -3.71
CA GLY A 16 -12.43 2.03 -2.60
C GLY A 16 -11.61 3.25 -2.99
N TYR A 17 -10.42 3.04 -3.57
CA TYR A 17 -9.57 4.13 -4.06
C TYR A 17 -10.23 4.95 -5.17
N GLU A 18 -10.99 4.31 -6.07
CA GLU A 18 -11.74 5.01 -7.11
C GLU A 18 -12.83 5.91 -6.51
N ALA A 19 -13.51 5.45 -5.46
CA ALA A 19 -14.52 6.25 -4.78
C ALA A 19 -13.90 7.47 -4.08
N GLU A 20 -12.77 7.28 -3.41
CA GLU A 20 -12.02 8.36 -2.76
C GLU A 20 -11.52 9.39 -3.79
N LEU A 21 -10.94 8.93 -4.91
CA LEU A 21 -10.47 9.82 -5.98
C LEU A 21 -11.61 10.66 -6.57
N LYS A 22 -12.81 10.08 -6.75
CA LYS A 22 -13.99 10.81 -7.21
C LYS A 22 -14.46 11.87 -6.23
N LEU A 23 -14.37 11.60 -4.93
CA LEU A 23 -14.73 12.58 -3.90
C LEU A 23 -13.77 13.78 -3.94
N VAL A 24 -12.46 13.53 -4.02
CA VAL A 24 -11.46 14.59 -4.10
C VAL A 24 -11.60 15.39 -5.40
N GLN A 25 -11.88 14.73 -6.54
CA GLN A 25 -12.17 15.44 -7.80
C GLN A 25 -13.42 16.32 -7.73
N ALA A 26 -14.48 15.85 -7.04
CA ALA A 26 -15.69 16.62 -6.85
C ALA A 26 -15.42 17.87 -5.99
N ASP A 27 -14.67 17.73 -4.91
CA ASP A 27 -14.25 18.87 -4.08
C ASP A 27 -13.36 19.84 -4.87
N LEU A 28 -12.35 19.34 -5.59
CA LEU A 28 -11.48 20.17 -6.45
C LEU A 28 -12.29 20.96 -7.48
N SER A 29 -13.29 20.33 -8.10
CA SER A 29 -14.20 20.99 -9.05
C SER A 29 -15.01 22.10 -8.38
N GLN A 30 -15.52 21.85 -7.17
CA GLN A 30 -16.27 22.83 -6.38
C GLN A 30 -15.38 24.02 -5.98
N GLN A 31 -14.15 23.77 -5.50
CA GLN A 31 -13.21 24.84 -5.15
C GLN A 31 -12.85 25.68 -6.36
N ILE A 32 -12.65 25.06 -7.53
CA ILE A 32 -12.37 25.76 -8.80
C ILE A 32 -13.53 26.68 -9.20
N GLU A 33 -14.78 26.26 -9.01
CA GLU A 33 -15.93 27.14 -9.27
C GLU A 33 -15.96 28.32 -8.29
N GLN A 34 -15.71 28.06 -7.00
CA GLN A 34 -15.63 29.11 -5.98
C GLN A 34 -14.52 30.14 -6.25
N ILE A 35 -13.39 29.74 -6.86
CA ILE A 35 -12.31 30.65 -7.27
C ILE A 35 -12.77 31.63 -8.37
N LYS A 36 -13.67 31.20 -9.27
CA LYS A 36 -14.18 32.08 -10.33
C LYS A 36 -15.04 33.22 -9.78
N GLU A 37 -15.85 32.91 -8.76
CA GLU A 37 -16.81 33.84 -8.16
C GLU A 37 -16.18 34.77 -7.10
N SER A 38 -15.00 34.40 -6.57
CA SER A 38 -14.33 35.13 -5.50
C SER A 38 -13.21 36.08 -6.01
N SER A 39 -12.96 37.14 -5.23
CA SER A 39 -11.88 38.10 -5.46
C SER A 39 -11.15 38.45 -4.16
N GLY A 40 -9.88 38.87 -4.26
CA GLY A 40 -9.07 39.27 -3.10
C GLY A 40 -8.73 38.11 -2.14
N GLU A 41 -8.87 38.36 -0.84
CA GLU A 41 -8.51 37.41 0.22
C GLU A 41 -9.28 36.07 0.21
N PRO A 42 -10.62 36.03 0.03
CA PRO A 42 -11.33 34.75 -0.09
C PRO A 42 -10.91 33.94 -1.32
N ARG A 43 -10.56 34.60 -2.43
CA ARG A 43 -10.02 33.94 -3.62
C ARG A 43 -8.68 33.27 -3.33
N LYS A 44 -7.79 33.98 -2.62
CA LYS A 44 -6.48 33.43 -2.21
C LYS A 44 -6.63 32.21 -1.29
N ALA A 45 -7.60 32.25 -0.36
CA ALA A 45 -7.90 31.11 0.50
C ALA A 45 -8.47 29.92 -0.30
N ALA A 46 -9.35 30.17 -1.28
CA ALA A 46 -9.90 29.14 -2.16
C ALA A 46 -8.83 28.50 -3.06
N ILE A 47 -7.92 29.30 -3.63
CA ILE A 47 -6.76 28.80 -4.39
C ILE A 47 -5.91 27.86 -3.53
N SER A 48 -5.56 28.27 -2.31
CA SER A 48 -4.76 27.42 -1.41
C SER A 48 -5.47 26.13 -0.95
N ARG A 49 -6.81 26.10 -0.94
CA ARG A 49 -7.56 24.86 -0.71
C ARG A 49 -7.55 23.96 -1.94
N ALA A 50 -7.77 24.54 -3.12
CA ALA A 50 -7.71 23.81 -4.39
C ALA A 50 -6.31 23.22 -4.66
N GLU A 51 -5.23 23.93 -4.30
CA GLU A 51 -3.86 23.41 -4.41
C GLU A 51 -3.64 22.17 -3.54
N ARG A 52 -4.13 22.19 -2.29
CA ARG A 52 -4.04 21.03 -1.39
C ARG A 52 -4.87 19.85 -1.87
N ALA A 53 -6.09 20.09 -2.34
CA ALA A 53 -6.94 19.03 -2.91
C ALA A 53 -6.34 18.45 -4.19
N LEU A 54 -5.64 19.26 -4.99
CA LEU A 54 -4.92 18.79 -6.18
C LEU A 54 -3.73 17.89 -5.80
N GLU A 55 -2.95 18.28 -4.78
CA GLU A 55 -1.83 17.49 -4.27
C GLU A 55 -2.31 16.14 -3.72
N GLU A 56 -3.38 16.14 -2.92
CA GLU A 56 -4.01 14.92 -2.41
C GLU A 56 -4.49 14.00 -3.56
N ALA A 57 -5.12 14.56 -4.59
CA ALA A 57 -5.57 13.80 -5.74
C ALA A 57 -4.41 13.18 -6.54
N ASP A 58 -3.31 13.91 -6.69
CA ASP A 58 -2.11 13.44 -7.40
C ASP A 58 -1.41 12.31 -6.62
N GLU A 59 -1.28 12.44 -5.31
CA GLU A 59 -0.78 11.40 -4.41
C GLU A 59 -1.65 10.13 -4.48
N LEU A 60 -2.97 10.28 -4.37
CA LEU A 60 -3.90 9.16 -4.42
C LEU A 60 -3.86 8.43 -5.78
N SER A 61 -3.74 9.19 -6.88
CA SER A 61 -3.59 8.62 -8.22
C SER A 61 -2.30 7.81 -8.36
N THR A 62 -1.20 8.31 -7.80
CA THR A 62 0.13 7.69 -7.83
C THR A 62 0.17 6.43 -6.97
N ASP A 63 -0.41 6.47 -5.78
CA ASP A 63 -0.54 5.33 -4.89
C ASP A 63 -1.38 4.21 -5.52
N MET A 64 -2.52 4.57 -6.11
CA MET A 64 -3.41 3.62 -6.78
C MET A 64 -2.72 2.94 -7.98
N ARG A 65 -1.96 3.70 -8.79
CA ARG A 65 -1.15 3.19 -9.91
C ARG A 65 -0.04 2.25 -9.44
N THR A 66 0.65 2.63 -8.37
CA THR A 66 1.72 1.81 -7.77
C THR A 66 1.19 0.50 -7.23
N LYS A 67 0.04 0.52 -6.55
CA LYS A 67 -0.65 -0.68 -6.05
C LYS A 67 -1.14 -1.57 -7.18
N GLN A 68 -1.62 -1.01 -8.28
CA GLN A 68 -1.97 -1.79 -9.48
C GLN A 68 -0.76 -2.56 -10.04
N ILE A 69 0.37 -1.87 -10.20
CA ILE A 69 1.61 -2.49 -10.68
C ILE A 69 2.10 -3.55 -9.69
N GLY A 70 2.06 -3.27 -8.39
CA GLY A 70 2.42 -4.23 -7.34
C GLY A 70 1.58 -5.50 -7.38
N GLN A 71 0.26 -5.37 -7.53
CA GLN A 71 -0.63 -6.52 -7.68
C GLN A 71 -0.37 -7.33 -8.96
N MET A 72 0.07 -6.69 -10.06
CA MET A 72 0.47 -7.39 -11.28
C MET A 72 1.81 -8.13 -11.16
N ARG A 73 2.74 -7.65 -10.33
CA ARG A 73 4.05 -8.30 -10.11
C ARG A 73 3.97 -9.47 -9.14
N LEU A 74 2.96 -9.51 -8.28
CA LEU A 74 2.65 -10.67 -7.48
C LEU A 74 2.05 -11.74 -8.42
N GLU A 75 2.82 -12.78 -8.74
CA GLU A 75 2.49 -13.91 -9.64
C GLU A 75 1.16 -14.63 -9.35
N LYS A 76 0.44 -14.24 -8.29
CA LYS A 76 -0.81 -14.86 -7.83
C LYS A 76 -2.07 -14.04 -8.09
N SER A 77 -2.01 -12.83 -8.64
CA SER A 77 -3.21 -12.05 -8.99
C SER A 77 -3.53 -12.16 -10.48
N ASN A 78 -4.39 -13.11 -10.81
CA ASN A 78 -4.86 -13.36 -12.17
C ASN A 78 -5.94 -12.34 -12.56
N ILE A 79 -5.66 -11.02 -12.48
CA ILE A 79 -6.63 -10.00 -12.92
C ILE A 79 -6.92 -10.25 -14.42
N PRO A 80 -8.17 -10.55 -14.80
CA PRO A 80 -8.56 -10.77 -16.18
C PRO A 80 -8.15 -9.60 -17.09
N ALA A 81 -7.61 -9.89 -18.28
CA ALA A 81 -7.08 -8.86 -19.20
C ALA A 81 -8.12 -7.79 -19.59
N ASN A 82 -9.39 -8.16 -19.65
CA ASN A 82 -10.53 -7.27 -19.87
C ASN A 82 -10.76 -6.28 -18.72
N LEU A 83 -10.52 -6.67 -17.46
CA LEU A 83 -10.62 -5.75 -16.32
C LEU A 83 -9.43 -4.78 -16.30
N LYS A 84 -8.21 -5.25 -16.61
CA LYS A 84 -7.02 -4.39 -16.73
C LYS A 84 -7.21 -3.25 -17.72
N SER A 85 -7.72 -3.55 -18.92
CA SER A 85 -7.98 -2.53 -19.95
C SER A 85 -8.97 -1.46 -19.47
N LYS A 86 -10.04 -1.87 -18.77
CA LYS A 86 -11.04 -0.95 -18.22
C LYS A 86 -10.46 -0.04 -17.12
N TYR A 87 -9.69 -0.59 -16.18
CA TYR A 87 -9.07 0.21 -15.13
C TYR A 87 -8.05 1.20 -15.72
N ASN A 88 -7.21 0.77 -16.65
CA ASN A 88 -6.25 1.65 -17.31
C ASN A 88 -6.92 2.77 -18.12
N ALA A 89 -8.08 2.51 -18.74
CA ALA A 89 -8.87 3.55 -19.37
C ALA A 89 -9.39 4.58 -18.35
N ARG A 90 -9.90 4.12 -17.20
CA ARG A 90 -10.36 5.02 -16.12
C ARG A 90 -9.22 5.86 -15.54
N PHE A 91 -8.07 5.26 -15.26
CA PHE A 91 -6.89 5.98 -14.78
C PHE A 91 -6.48 7.10 -15.73
N ARG A 92 -6.42 6.84 -17.04
CA ARG A 92 -6.08 7.86 -18.02
C ARG A 92 -7.08 9.01 -18.04
N ASN A 93 -8.37 8.73 -17.85
CA ASN A 93 -9.39 9.78 -17.74
C ASN A 93 -9.16 10.62 -16.48
N PHE A 94 -8.88 9.98 -15.33
CA PHE A 94 -8.58 10.70 -14.10
C PHE A 94 -7.32 11.57 -14.21
N GLU A 95 -6.24 11.04 -14.78
CA GLU A 95 -5.01 11.81 -15.04
C GLU A 95 -5.29 13.02 -15.95
N HIS A 96 -6.12 12.83 -16.98
CA HIS A 96 -6.50 13.92 -17.89
C HIS A 96 -7.32 15.01 -17.20
N ASP A 97 -8.28 14.61 -16.36
CA ASP A 97 -9.10 15.55 -15.59
C ASP A 97 -8.25 16.32 -14.58
N LEU A 98 -7.34 15.66 -13.87
CA LEU A 98 -6.40 16.30 -12.93
C LEU A 98 -5.49 17.30 -13.63
N ASP A 99 -4.90 16.95 -14.78
CA ASP A 99 -4.09 17.88 -15.59
C ASP A 99 -4.93 19.09 -16.04
N THR A 100 -6.20 18.87 -16.41
CA THR A 100 -7.11 19.96 -16.78
C THR A 100 -7.38 20.90 -15.61
N HIS A 101 -7.63 20.35 -14.41
CA HIS A 101 -7.84 21.16 -13.20
C HIS A 101 -6.56 21.91 -12.78
N LYS A 102 -5.40 21.26 -12.88
CA LYS A 102 -4.09 21.87 -12.62
C LYS A 102 -3.85 23.11 -13.50
N ARG A 103 -4.03 22.98 -14.82
CA ARG A 103 -3.86 24.12 -15.76
C ARG A 103 -4.82 25.26 -15.48
N LYS A 104 -6.07 24.96 -15.10
CA LYS A 104 -7.06 25.98 -14.69
C LYS A 104 -6.60 26.71 -13.43
N LEU A 105 -6.10 25.99 -12.43
CA LEU A 105 -5.61 26.56 -11.17
C LEU A 105 -4.38 27.45 -11.38
N GLU A 106 -3.44 27.05 -12.23
CA GLU A 106 -2.29 27.89 -12.65
C GLU A 106 -2.76 29.19 -13.31
N THR A 107 -3.80 29.12 -14.14
CA THR A 107 -4.40 30.32 -14.77
C THR A 107 -5.02 31.25 -13.73
N TYR A 108 -5.76 30.72 -12.74
CA TYR A 108 -6.37 31.56 -11.71
C TYR A 108 -5.38 32.15 -10.72
N THR A 109 -4.26 31.47 -10.51
CA THR A 109 -3.14 31.92 -9.66
C THR A 109 -2.33 33.03 -10.33
N SER A 110 -2.14 32.95 -11.65
CA SER A 110 -1.41 33.96 -12.43
C SER A 110 -2.21 35.26 -12.66
N ASP A 111 -3.54 35.25 -12.46
CA ASP A 111 -4.40 36.43 -12.54
C ASP A 111 -4.23 37.36 -11.31
N LYS A 112 -3.10 38.09 -11.33
CA LYS A 112 -2.66 39.01 -10.26
C LYS A 112 -3.67 40.12 -9.95
N SER A 113 -4.43 40.56 -10.95
CA SER A 113 -5.41 41.64 -10.83
C SER A 113 -6.55 41.30 -9.85
N LYS A 114 -7.06 40.06 -9.92
CA LYS A 114 -8.13 39.57 -9.05
C LYS A 114 -7.62 39.01 -7.72
N LEU A 115 -6.32 38.66 -7.67
CA LEU A 115 -5.67 38.14 -6.47
C LEU A 115 -5.42 39.23 -5.41
N PHE A 116 -5.03 40.43 -5.85
CA PHE A 116 -4.66 41.53 -4.95
C PHE A 116 -5.78 42.57 -4.75
N GLY A 117 -6.86 42.49 -5.53
CA GLY A 117 -7.83 43.57 -5.62
C GLY A 117 -7.19 44.83 -6.21
N ASN A 118 -8.01 45.80 -6.61
CA ASN A 118 -7.56 47.04 -7.25
C ASN A 118 -6.84 47.98 -6.25
N ARG A 119 -5.76 47.52 -5.60
CA ARG A 119 -4.97 48.24 -4.58
C ARG A 119 -3.92 49.19 -5.16
N TYR A 120 -3.98 49.47 -6.46
CA TYR A 120 -3.08 50.37 -7.14
C TYR A 120 -3.89 51.37 -7.97
N THR A 121 -4.40 52.37 -7.29
CA THR A 121 -4.65 53.69 -7.90
C THR A 121 -3.97 54.69 -6.98
N ASP A 122 -2.71 54.95 -7.33
CA ASP A 122 -2.09 56.28 -7.38
C ASP A 122 -2.33 57.24 -6.22
N ASP A 123 -1.33 57.39 -5.34
CA ASP A 123 -1.02 58.69 -4.72
C ASP A 123 0.46 58.73 -4.28
N PRO A 124 1.32 59.51 -4.95
CA PRO A 124 2.73 59.61 -4.60
C PRO A 124 3.03 60.98 -3.97
N GLU A 125 2.51 61.29 -2.79
CA GLU A 125 3.11 62.34 -1.94
C GLU A 125 2.43 62.40 -0.57
N SER A 126 3.16 62.03 0.50
CA SER A 126 3.21 62.71 1.82
C SER A 126 3.45 61.73 2.98
N GLY A 127 4.64 61.75 3.58
CA GLY A 127 4.86 61.37 4.99
C GLY A 127 5.15 59.90 5.35
N ASP A 128 5.11 58.96 4.42
CA ASP A 128 4.93 57.53 4.78
C ASP A 128 6.21 56.72 5.06
N ALA A 129 7.42 57.27 4.81
CA ALA A 129 8.67 56.51 4.94
C ALA A 129 8.94 55.93 6.35
N GLN A 130 8.49 56.63 7.40
CA GLN A 130 8.65 56.17 8.79
C GLN A 130 7.61 55.10 9.17
N LEU A 131 6.40 55.19 8.62
CA LEU A 131 5.34 54.20 8.80
C LEU A 131 5.70 52.91 8.05
N GLU A 132 6.19 53.05 6.81
CA GLU A 132 6.65 51.96 5.96
C GLU A 132 7.81 51.18 6.61
N GLN A 133 8.81 51.89 7.17
CA GLN A 133 9.91 51.25 7.91
C GLN A 133 9.42 50.49 9.14
N ARG A 134 8.44 51.04 9.89
CA ARG A 134 7.85 50.37 11.06
C ARG A 134 7.03 49.14 10.66
N GLN A 135 6.28 49.22 9.56
CA GLN A 135 5.54 48.10 8.99
C GLN A 135 6.48 46.99 8.52
N GLN A 136 7.62 47.37 7.92
CA GLN A 136 8.65 46.44 7.49
C GLN A 136 9.30 45.72 8.68
N LEU A 137 9.62 46.43 9.78
CA LEU A 137 10.15 45.83 11.00
C LEU A 137 9.14 44.91 11.71
N LEU A 138 7.86 45.29 11.75
CA LEU A 138 6.80 44.42 12.28
C LEU A 138 6.67 43.15 11.45
N SER A 139 6.65 43.28 10.12
CA SER A 139 6.57 42.15 9.21
C SER A 139 7.80 41.25 9.29
N GLY A 140 8.99 41.82 9.53
CA GLY A 140 10.22 41.09 9.80
C GLY A 140 10.15 40.28 11.10
N THR A 141 9.60 40.89 12.15
CA THR A 141 9.38 40.24 13.45
C THR A 141 8.35 39.11 13.35
N ASP A 142 7.24 39.33 12.66
CA ASP A 142 6.20 38.30 12.44
C ASP A 142 6.72 37.13 11.61
N ARG A 143 7.57 37.40 10.61
CA ARG A 143 8.25 36.35 9.82
C ARG A 143 9.23 35.55 10.68
N LEU A 144 10.01 36.22 11.53
CA LEU A 144 10.93 35.57 12.46
C LEU A 144 10.19 34.70 13.48
N ASN A 145 9.08 35.20 14.03
CA ASN A 145 8.29 34.48 15.01
C ASN A 145 7.61 33.25 14.38
N ARG A 146 7.07 33.38 13.16
CA ARG A 146 6.57 32.24 12.37
C ARG A 146 7.67 31.24 12.02
N SER A 147 8.85 31.69 11.61
CA SER A 147 9.99 30.83 11.30
C SER A 147 10.45 30.05 12.54
N SER A 148 10.53 30.73 13.69
CA SER A 148 10.87 30.13 14.98
C SER A 148 9.85 29.08 15.40
N GLY A 149 8.55 29.35 15.21
CA GLY A 149 7.48 28.38 15.44
C GLY A 149 7.60 27.15 14.54
N ARG A 150 7.88 27.35 13.24
CA ARG A 150 8.10 26.26 12.28
C ARG A 150 9.33 25.43 12.61
N LEU A 151 10.42 26.05 13.06
CA LEU A 151 11.62 25.33 13.50
C LEU A 151 11.36 24.44 14.72
N ARG A 152 10.63 24.97 15.72
CA ARG A 152 10.24 24.17 16.90
C ARG A 152 9.34 23.00 16.52
N GLU A 153 8.40 23.23 15.61
CA GLU A 153 7.52 22.19 15.11
C GLU A 153 8.29 21.13 14.30
N SER A 154 9.23 21.55 13.45
CA SER A 154 10.09 20.64 12.71
C SER A 154 10.97 19.80 13.63
N GLN A 155 11.50 20.39 14.71
CA GLN A 155 12.24 19.65 15.73
C GLN A 155 11.35 18.62 16.46
N ARG A 156 10.11 18.99 16.79
CA ARG A 156 9.14 18.08 17.41
C ARG A 156 8.85 16.88 16.50
N ILE A 157 8.56 17.13 15.23
CA ILE A 157 8.29 16.08 14.24
C ILE A 157 9.53 15.20 14.01
N ALA A 158 10.73 15.79 13.98
CA ALA A 158 11.98 15.04 13.83
C ALA A 158 12.21 14.08 15.01
N LEU A 159 11.97 14.53 16.25
CA LEU A 159 12.08 13.68 17.44
C LEU A 159 11.02 12.56 17.46
N GLU A 160 9.78 12.88 17.06
CA GLU A 160 8.72 11.88 16.90
C GLU A 160 9.10 10.82 15.84
N THR A 161 9.68 11.27 14.73
CA THR A 161 10.17 10.39 13.66
C THR A 161 11.33 9.52 14.12
N GLU A 162 12.26 10.06 14.90
CA GLU A 162 13.36 9.31 15.52
C GLU A 162 12.82 8.22 16.45
N GLN A 163 11.83 8.54 17.28
CA GLN A 163 11.19 7.58 18.18
C GLN A 163 10.49 6.45 17.41
N ILE A 164 9.75 6.78 16.35
CA ILE A 164 9.11 5.79 15.46
C ILE A 164 10.17 4.92 14.77
N GLY A 165 11.27 5.53 14.31
CA GLY A 165 12.39 4.83 13.70
C GLY A 165 13.06 3.85 14.67
N ALA A 166 13.28 4.26 15.91
CA ALA A 166 13.80 3.39 16.97
C ALA A 166 12.87 2.20 17.26
N GLY A 167 11.56 2.43 17.32
CA GLY A 167 10.55 1.37 17.45
C GLY A 167 10.59 0.38 16.28
N THR A 168 10.67 0.90 15.06
CA THR A 168 10.76 0.10 13.83
C THR A 168 12.03 -0.77 13.82
N LEU A 169 13.18 -0.22 14.24
CA LEU A 169 14.43 -0.97 14.38
C LEU A 169 14.32 -2.11 15.40
N SER A 170 13.68 -1.86 16.54
CA SER A 170 13.39 -2.88 17.56
C SER A 170 12.50 -3.99 17.01
N ASP A 171 11.44 -3.63 16.27
CA ASP A 171 10.53 -4.60 15.66
C ASP A 171 11.22 -5.44 14.59
N LEU A 172 12.05 -4.83 13.73
CA LEU A 172 12.86 -5.55 12.75
C LEU A 172 13.83 -6.52 13.41
N HIS A 173 14.42 -6.14 14.55
CA HIS A 173 15.27 -7.04 15.32
C HIS A 173 14.50 -8.26 15.84
N ARG A 174 13.31 -8.03 16.41
CA ARG A 174 12.42 -9.11 16.89
C ARG A 174 11.94 -10.01 15.75
N GLN A 175 11.59 -9.44 14.60
CA GLN A 175 11.21 -10.20 13.42
C GLN A 175 12.36 -11.07 12.91
N ARG A 176 13.59 -10.54 12.88
CA ARG A 176 14.78 -11.32 12.53
C ARG A 176 14.94 -12.52 13.45
N GLU A 177 14.83 -12.32 14.76
CA GLU A 177 14.92 -13.40 15.75
C GLU A 177 13.84 -14.46 15.53
N GLN A 178 12.60 -14.03 15.27
CA GLN A 178 11.50 -14.94 14.95
C GLN A 178 11.77 -15.78 13.69
N ILE A 179 12.31 -15.17 12.64
CA ILE A 179 12.69 -15.87 11.40
C ILE A 179 13.79 -16.89 11.67
N THR A 180 14.83 -16.49 12.43
CA THR A 180 15.92 -17.40 12.80
C THR A 180 15.40 -18.60 13.59
N ASN A 181 14.59 -18.36 14.63
CA ASN A 181 13.96 -19.42 15.43
C ASN A 181 13.07 -20.34 14.58
N THR A 182 12.29 -19.78 13.65
CA THR A 182 11.44 -20.57 12.76
C THR A 182 12.27 -21.44 11.83
N ARG A 183 13.37 -20.91 11.30
CA ARG A 183 14.30 -21.65 10.44
C ARG A 183 14.98 -22.80 11.19
N GLU A 184 15.44 -22.57 12.41
CA GLU A 184 16.04 -23.62 13.25
C GLU A 184 15.03 -24.73 13.55
N ARG A 185 13.80 -24.38 13.95
CA ARG A 185 12.72 -25.37 14.17
C ARG A 185 12.38 -26.17 12.92
N LEU A 186 12.42 -25.54 11.74
CA LEU A 186 12.19 -26.25 10.48
C LEU A 186 13.31 -27.26 10.19
N LEU A 187 14.57 -26.89 10.39
CA LEU A 187 15.71 -27.81 10.24
C LEU A 187 15.64 -28.97 11.23
N GLU A 188 15.22 -28.70 12.47
CA GLU A 188 15.02 -29.75 13.48
C GLU A 188 13.87 -30.70 13.08
N SER A 189 12.75 -30.15 12.59
CA SER A 189 11.59 -30.92 12.09
C SER A 189 11.94 -31.81 10.89
N GLU A 190 12.80 -31.34 9.99
CA GLU A 190 13.31 -32.12 8.86
C GLU A 190 14.11 -33.35 9.36
N SER A 191 14.94 -33.16 10.40
CA SER A 191 15.68 -34.27 11.04
C SER A 191 14.75 -35.32 11.69
N TYR A 192 13.71 -34.88 12.41
CA TYR A 192 12.73 -35.81 12.97
C TYR A 192 11.94 -36.56 11.89
N THR A 193 11.65 -35.89 10.77
CA THR A 193 10.96 -36.49 9.62
C THR A 193 11.81 -37.59 8.98
N ASP A 194 13.10 -37.33 8.72
CA ASP A 194 14.00 -38.35 8.16
C ASP A 194 14.16 -39.55 9.10
N ARG A 195 14.31 -39.30 10.41
CA ARG A 195 14.38 -40.36 11.42
C ARG A 195 13.10 -41.20 11.46
N SER A 196 11.94 -40.56 11.34
CA SER A 196 10.63 -41.23 11.29
C SER A 196 10.44 -42.06 10.02
N ILE A 197 10.91 -41.56 8.86
CA ILE A 197 10.89 -42.34 7.61
C ILE A 197 11.82 -43.56 7.74
N LYS A 198 13.00 -43.40 8.36
CA LYS A 198 13.94 -44.50 8.58
C LYS A 198 13.37 -45.58 9.50
N THR A 199 12.70 -45.21 10.59
CA THR A 199 12.05 -46.18 11.49
C THR A 199 10.88 -46.89 10.81
N LEU A 200 10.03 -46.15 10.08
CA LEU A 200 8.92 -46.72 9.31
C LEU A 200 9.41 -47.71 8.24
N ARG A 201 10.48 -47.36 7.49
CA ARG A 201 11.12 -48.30 6.53
C ARG A 201 11.65 -49.56 7.21
N GLY A 202 12.19 -49.44 8.44
CA GLY A 202 12.62 -50.58 9.24
C GLY A 202 11.47 -51.49 9.64
N MET A 203 10.36 -50.91 10.10
CA MET A 203 9.13 -51.66 10.42
C MET A 203 8.54 -52.34 9.19
N ALA A 204 8.47 -51.64 8.05
CA ALA A 204 7.95 -52.19 6.79
C ALA A 204 8.76 -53.41 6.31
N ARG A 205 10.10 -53.37 6.41
CA ARG A 205 10.94 -54.53 6.08
C ARG A 205 10.67 -55.71 7.01
N ARG A 206 10.64 -55.51 8.32
CA ARG A 206 10.34 -56.57 9.30
C ARG A 206 8.97 -57.19 9.03
N MET A 207 7.97 -56.37 8.73
CA MET A 207 6.62 -56.82 8.37
C MET A 207 6.64 -57.68 7.09
N ALA A 208 7.36 -57.26 6.06
CA ALA A 208 7.49 -58.03 4.82
C ALA A 208 8.20 -59.37 5.06
N THR A 209 9.31 -59.38 5.81
CA THR A 209 10.03 -60.62 6.17
C THR A 209 9.13 -61.57 6.94
N ASN A 210 8.42 -61.09 7.97
CA ASN A 210 7.49 -61.91 8.74
C ASN A 210 6.40 -62.51 7.84
N ARG A 211 5.84 -61.71 6.91
CA ARG A 211 4.83 -62.19 5.96
C ARG A 211 5.36 -63.29 5.04
N ILE A 212 6.58 -63.15 4.54
CA ILE A 212 7.25 -64.16 3.70
C ILE A 212 7.47 -65.46 4.49
N ILE A 213 7.98 -65.36 5.74
CA ILE A 213 8.19 -66.52 6.62
C ILE A 213 6.87 -67.27 6.86
N THR A 214 5.79 -66.55 7.17
CA THR A 214 4.47 -67.17 7.39
C THR A 214 3.99 -67.91 6.15
N ILE A 215 4.12 -67.32 4.95
CA ILE A 215 3.73 -67.98 3.69
C ILE A 215 4.58 -69.25 3.47
N ALA A 216 5.89 -69.19 3.72
CA ALA A 216 6.78 -70.33 3.58
C ALA A 216 6.44 -71.49 4.54
N ILE A 217 6.07 -71.19 5.79
CA ILE A 217 5.65 -72.22 6.75
C ILE A 217 4.35 -72.90 6.28
N ILE A 218 3.37 -72.11 5.81
CA ILE A 218 2.10 -72.64 5.31
C ILE A 218 2.34 -73.55 4.08
N THR A 219 3.19 -73.15 3.13
CA THR A 219 3.47 -73.97 1.94
C THR A 219 4.15 -75.29 2.30
N VAL A 220 5.11 -75.28 3.23
CA VAL A 220 5.77 -76.51 3.73
C VAL A 220 4.77 -77.44 4.41
N LEU A 221 3.88 -76.92 5.24
CA LEU A 221 2.83 -77.72 5.89
C LEU A 221 1.90 -78.38 4.87
N VAL A 222 1.45 -77.64 3.86
CA VAL A 222 0.61 -78.18 2.79
C VAL A 222 1.33 -79.30 2.02
N LEU A 223 2.60 -79.11 1.68
CA LEU A 223 3.40 -80.14 0.99
C LEU A 223 3.55 -81.40 1.84
N LEU A 224 3.78 -81.28 3.15
CA LEU A 224 3.84 -82.42 4.06
C LEU A 224 2.52 -83.19 4.11
N ILE A 225 1.38 -82.48 4.19
CA ILE A 225 0.05 -83.11 4.17
C ILE A 225 -0.14 -83.90 2.87
N ILE A 226 0.19 -83.31 1.72
CA ILE A 226 0.10 -83.99 0.42
C ILE A 226 1.02 -85.22 0.38
N ALA A 227 2.24 -85.12 0.88
CA ALA A 227 3.20 -86.22 0.91
C ALA A 227 2.71 -87.39 1.78
N VAL A 228 2.14 -87.11 2.95
CA VAL A 228 1.56 -88.13 3.84
C VAL A 228 0.36 -88.81 3.18
N ILE A 229 -0.53 -88.05 2.55
CA ILE A 229 -1.68 -88.61 1.81
C ILE A 229 -1.18 -89.52 0.69
N TYR A 230 -0.22 -89.06 -0.12
CA TYR A 230 0.36 -89.85 -1.20
C TYR A 230 1.00 -91.15 -0.69
N SER A 231 1.74 -91.09 0.42
CA SER A 231 2.37 -92.28 1.03
C SER A 231 1.37 -93.23 1.67
N LYS A 232 0.17 -92.77 2.06
CA LYS A 232 -0.87 -93.62 2.65
C LYS A 232 -1.72 -94.32 1.58
N PHE A 233 -1.94 -93.67 0.44
CA PHE A 233 -2.76 -94.18 -0.66
C PHE A 233 -1.96 -94.94 -1.74
N ARG A 234 -0.64 -95.05 -1.58
CA ARG A 234 0.26 -95.90 -2.35
C ARG A 234 0.70 -97.07 -1.49
#